data_AF-D5PA66-F1
#
_entry.id   AF-D5PA66-F1
#
_cell.length_a   1.000
_cell.length_b   1.000
_cell.length_c   1.000
_cell.angle_alpha   90.00
_cell.angle_beta   90.00
_cell.angle_gamma   90.00
#
_symmetry.space_group_name_H-M   'P 1'
#
loop_
_entity.id
_entity.type
_entity.pdbx_description
1 polymer ?
#
loop_
_entity_poly.entity_id
_entity_poly.type
_entity_poly.pdbx_seq_one_letter_code
_entity_poly.pdbx_strand_id
1 'polypeptide(L)'
;MPGLLALYTELDCEHGMTRALNQLLNRNLGDRLEDAQWPMELVFMVEAALALSHREAVHALRPFLARYAGKNLVAGQFVALFGSADRYLARIAALCGDGAGAERHFAAALAMDRRMGSVVHINETLARRALFAASLGQDARSLAEEARAAAGAIGQARVVDLVDPLLTPGPVGPDGLTEREVEVLRLLAEGLSNRAIGERLFISTNTAANHVRNILVKTGAANRTQAAMYAADHELLG
;
A
#
# COMPACT_ATOMS: atom_id res chain seq x y z
N MET A 1 -29.24 -1.84 10.94
CA MET A 1 -30.03 -3.05 11.29
C MET A 1 -29.28 -4.33 10.98
N PRO A 2 -28.76 -4.59 9.78
CA PRO A 2 -27.95 -5.79 9.50
C PRO A 2 -26.70 -5.92 10.37
N GLY A 3 -25.98 -4.80 10.60
CA GLY A 3 -24.84 -4.80 11.53
C GLY A 3 -25.21 -5.06 13.00
N LEU A 4 -26.43 -4.73 13.44
CA LEU A 4 -26.91 -5.09 14.79
C LEU A 4 -27.25 -6.59 14.87
N LEU A 5 -27.76 -7.16 13.79
CA LEU A 5 -27.99 -8.60 13.73
C LEU A 5 -26.67 -9.36 13.84
N ALA A 6 -25.65 -8.98 13.07
CA ALA A 6 -24.31 -9.55 13.18
C ALA A 6 -23.74 -9.43 14.60
N LEU A 7 -23.90 -8.27 15.24
CA LEU A 7 -23.44 -8.05 16.61
C LEU A 7 -24.19 -8.93 17.62
N TYR A 8 -25.51 -9.08 17.51
CA TYR A 8 -26.27 -9.96 18.41
C TYR A 8 -25.95 -11.43 18.19
N THR A 9 -25.62 -11.83 16.96
CA THR A 9 -25.15 -13.18 16.64
C THR A 9 -23.79 -13.46 17.26
N GLU A 10 -22.85 -12.53 17.17
CA GLU A 10 -21.52 -12.68 17.80
C GLU A 10 -21.59 -12.75 19.34
N LEU A 11 -22.60 -12.13 19.94
CA LEU A 11 -22.81 -12.10 21.39
C LEU A 11 -23.81 -13.15 21.90
N ASP A 12 -24.25 -14.08 21.05
CA ASP A 12 -25.27 -15.12 21.36
C ASP A 12 -26.55 -14.55 22.00
N CYS A 13 -26.94 -13.33 21.65
CA CYS A 13 -28.10 -12.65 22.23
C CYS A 13 -29.39 -13.08 21.52
N GLU A 14 -29.96 -14.22 21.94
CA GLU A 14 -31.08 -14.91 21.27
C GLU A 14 -32.30 -14.03 20.98
N HIS A 15 -32.73 -13.25 21.98
CA HIS A 15 -33.88 -12.34 21.83
C HIS A 15 -33.58 -11.19 20.85
N GLY A 16 -32.34 -10.68 20.86
CA GLY A 16 -31.86 -9.64 19.96
C GLY A 16 -31.76 -10.14 18.53
N MET A 17 -31.17 -11.32 18.33
CA MET A 17 -31.07 -12.00 17.05
C MET A 17 -32.46 -12.24 16.45
N THR A 18 -33.37 -12.85 17.23
CA THR A 18 -34.73 -13.19 16.77
C THR A 18 -35.49 -11.94 16.31
N ARG A 19 -35.47 -10.87 17.13
CA ARG A 19 -36.16 -9.62 16.78
C ARG A 19 -35.57 -8.95 15.55
N ALA A 20 -34.24 -8.86 15.46
CA ALA A 20 -33.57 -8.18 14.34
C ALA A 20 -33.67 -8.98 13.03
N LEU A 21 -33.58 -10.31 13.11
CA LEU A 21 -33.79 -11.22 11.98
C LEU A 21 -35.20 -11.08 11.43
N ASN A 22 -36.22 -11.15 12.28
CA ASN A 22 -37.62 -11.01 11.85
C ASN A 22 -37.91 -9.65 11.20
N GLN A 23 -37.33 -8.57 11.74
CA GLN A 23 -37.47 -7.25 11.14
C GLN A 23 -36.81 -7.12 9.76
N LEU A 24 -35.69 -7.81 9.51
CA LEU A 24 -35.06 -7.81 8.19
C LEU A 24 -35.81 -8.70 7.21
N LEU A 25 -36.32 -9.85 7.66
CA LEU A 25 -37.13 -10.77 6.85
C LEU A 25 -38.49 -10.17 6.44
N ASN A 26 -39.06 -9.28 7.24
CA ASN A 26 -40.30 -8.57 6.92
C ASN A 26 -40.12 -7.49 5.83
N ARG A 27 -38.89 -7.24 5.36
CA ARG A 27 -38.64 -6.34 4.23
C ARG A 27 -38.80 -7.10 2.91
N ASN A 28 -39.09 -6.38 1.83
CA ASN A 28 -39.04 -7.00 0.51
C ASN A 28 -37.58 -7.28 0.11
N LEU A 29 -37.15 -8.52 0.32
CA LEU A 29 -35.78 -8.96 0.05
C LEU A 29 -35.43 -8.90 -1.45
N GLY A 30 -36.42 -8.97 -2.33
CA GLY A 30 -36.23 -8.89 -3.78
C GLY A 30 -35.68 -7.53 -4.24
N ASP A 31 -36.12 -6.44 -3.60
CA ASP A 31 -35.73 -5.07 -3.97
C ASP A 31 -34.28 -4.75 -3.57
N ARG A 32 -33.66 -5.59 -2.72
CA ARG A 32 -32.28 -5.42 -2.24
C ARG A 32 -31.24 -6.07 -3.14
N LEU A 33 -31.65 -6.87 -4.13
CA LEU A 33 -30.71 -7.70 -4.93
C LEU A 33 -29.67 -6.88 -5.72
N GLU A 34 -29.97 -5.62 -6.01
CA GLU A 34 -29.08 -4.71 -6.73
C GLU A 34 -28.23 -3.81 -5.80
N ASP A 35 -28.44 -3.89 -4.48
CA ASP A 35 -27.67 -3.14 -3.50
C ASP A 35 -26.28 -3.77 -3.30
N ALA A 36 -25.21 -2.97 -3.38
CA ALA A 36 -23.84 -3.42 -3.18
C ALA A 36 -23.60 -4.05 -1.79
N GLN A 37 -24.38 -3.68 -0.77
CA GLN A 37 -24.27 -4.24 0.58
C GLN A 37 -25.03 -5.55 0.77
N TRP A 38 -25.88 -5.91 -0.18
CA TRP A 38 -26.80 -7.04 -0.06
C TRP A 38 -26.13 -8.38 0.33
N PRO A 39 -24.99 -8.78 -0.26
CA PRO A 39 -24.34 -10.04 0.10
C PRO A 39 -23.95 -10.12 1.59
N MET A 40 -23.62 -8.99 2.22
CA MET A 40 -23.30 -8.92 3.65
C MET A 40 -24.56 -9.09 4.51
N GLU A 41 -25.64 -8.36 4.18
CA GLU A 41 -26.91 -8.46 4.91
C GLU A 41 -27.48 -9.88 4.82
N LEU A 42 -27.38 -10.48 3.63
CA LEU A 42 -27.81 -11.86 3.39
C LEU A 42 -27.06 -12.86 4.28
N VAL A 43 -25.73 -12.73 4.39
CA VAL A 43 -24.92 -13.60 5.27
C VAL A 43 -25.33 -13.43 6.73
N PHE A 44 -25.47 -12.19 7.22
CA PHE A 44 -25.86 -11.96 8.63
C PHE A 44 -27.23 -12.55 8.98
N MET A 45 -28.19 -12.47 8.06
CA MET A 45 -29.49 -13.10 8.24
C MET A 45 -29.40 -14.62 8.24
N VAL A 46 -28.57 -15.22 7.37
CA VAL A 46 -28.38 -16.67 7.28
C VAL A 46 -27.68 -17.21 8.54
N GLU A 47 -26.61 -16.55 8.98
CA GLU A 47 -25.87 -16.93 10.20
C GLU A 47 -26.78 -16.89 11.43
N ALA A 48 -27.53 -15.80 11.62
CA ALA A 48 -28.49 -15.71 12.73
C ALA A 48 -29.60 -16.77 12.65
N ALA A 49 -30.14 -17.03 11.44
CA ALA A 49 -31.19 -18.03 11.26
C ALA A 49 -30.69 -19.46 11.55
N LEU A 50 -29.44 -19.77 11.19
CA LEU A 50 -28.81 -21.05 11.50
C LEU A 50 -28.50 -21.18 12.99
N ALA A 51 -27.93 -20.14 13.61
CA ALA A 51 -27.62 -20.11 15.05
C ALA A 51 -28.89 -20.32 15.90
N LEU A 52 -30.01 -19.71 15.52
CA LEU A 52 -31.32 -19.87 16.15
C LEU A 52 -32.04 -21.16 15.77
N SER A 53 -31.48 -21.98 14.85
CA SER A 53 -32.18 -23.13 14.25
C SER A 53 -33.56 -22.78 13.65
N HIS A 54 -33.72 -21.55 13.15
CA HIS A 54 -34.98 -21.00 12.67
C HIS A 54 -35.30 -21.47 11.23
N ARG A 55 -35.89 -22.67 11.11
CA ARG A 55 -36.08 -23.38 9.83
C ARG A 55 -36.81 -22.59 8.75
N GLU A 56 -37.83 -21.82 9.10
CA GLU A 56 -38.62 -21.03 8.14
C GLU A 56 -37.79 -19.91 7.49
N ALA A 57 -37.00 -19.18 8.28
CA ALA A 57 -36.09 -18.15 7.81
C ALA A 57 -35.01 -18.72 6.88
N VAL A 58 -34.43 -19.87 7.24
CA VAL A 58 -33.45 -20.57 6.39
C VAL A 58 -34.09 -20.96 5.05
N HIS A 59 -35.33 -21.47 5.06
CA HIS A 59 -36.04 -21.80 3.83
C HIS A 59 -36.31 -20.56 2.97
N ALA A 60 -36.68 -19.43 3.57
CA ALA A 60 -36.95 -18.18 2.87
C ALA A 60 -35.68 -17.53 2.26
N LEU A 61 -34.53 -17.63 2.94
CA LEU A 61 -33.26 -17.04 2.49
C LEU A 61 -32.52 -17.90 1.45
N ARG A 62 -32.79 -19.21 1.45
CA ARG A 62 -32.10 -20.19 0.59
C ARG A 62 -32.09 -19.83 -0.90
N PRO A 63 -33.19 -19.37 -1.55
CA PRO A 63 -33.17 -19.02 -2.96
C PRO A 63 -32.25 -17.85 -3.28
N PHE A 64 -32.08 -16.91 -2.35
CA PHE A 64 -31.18 -15.76 -2.52
C PHE A 64 -29.71 -16.18 -2.37
N LEU A 65 -29.42 -17.03 -1.38
CA LEU A 65 -28.08 -17.58 -1.20
C LEU A 65 -27.65 -18.49 -2.37
N ALA A 66 -28.61 -19.26 -2.92
CA ALA A 66 -28.37 -20.14 -4.07
C ALA A 66 -27.88 -19.39 -5.32
N ARG A 67 -28.17 -18.08 -5.47
CA ARG A 67 -27.65 -17.25 -6.57
C ARG A 67 -26.13 -17.08 -6.53
N TYR A 68 -25.55 -17.24 -5.34
CA TYR A 68 -24.10 -17.19 -5.08
C TYR A 68 -23.46 -18.58 -5.02
N ALA A 69 -24.19 -19.66 -5.36
CA ALA A 69 -23.60 -20.99 -5.43
C ALA A 69 -22.40 -21.00 -6.40
N GLY A 70 -21.26 -21.51 -5.93
CA GLY A 70 -19.99 -21.49 -6.66
C GLY A 70 -19.30 -20.12 -6.75
N LYS A 71 -19.71 -19.11 -5.96
CA LYS A 71 -19.15 -17.75 -5.93
C LYS A 71 -18.90 -17.28 -4.49
N ASN A 72 -18.01 -16.31 -4.30
CA ASN A 72 -17.83 -15.65 -3.02
C ASN A 72 -18.94 -14.61 -2.78
N LEU A 73 -19.44 -14.52 -1.54
CA LEU A 73 -20.34 -13.46 -1.11
C LEU A 73 -19.51 -12.19 -0.84
N VAL A 74 -19.46 -11.31 -1.84
CA VAL A 74 -18.71 -10.05 -1.78
C VAL A 74 -19.71 -8.91 -1.79
N ALA A 75 -19.81 -8.18 -0.68
CA ALA A 75 -20.46 -6.87 -0.70
C ALA A 75 -19.50 -5.85 -1.33
N GLY A 76 -20.00 -5.03 -2.27
CA GLY A 76 -19.20 -4.03 -2.98
C GLY A 76 -18.70 -2.96 -2.01
N GLN A 77 -17.40 -2.69 -1.89
CA GLN A 77 -16.20 -3.42 -2.32
C GLN A 77 -15.21 -3.30 -1.13
N PHE A 78 -14.21 -4.17 -1.00
CA PHE A 78 -13.17 -4.04 0.05
C PHE A 78 -12.71 -2.58 0.27
N VAL A 79 -12.57 -2.15 1.53
CA VAL A 79 -12.01 -0.83 1.86
C VAL A 79 -10.49 -0.86 1.60
N ALA A 80 -10.07 -0.43 0.42
CA ALA A 80 -8.66 -0.09 0.18
C ALA A 80 -8.40 1.33 0.66
N LEU A 81 -7.65 1.48 1.77
CA LEU A 81 -7.19 2.79 2.22
C LEU A 81 -5.88 3.14 1.52
N PHE A 82 -5.87 4.25 0.79
CA PHE A 82 -4.69 4.75 0.07
C PHE A 82 -3.94 5.85 0.86
N GLY A 83 -4.21 5.95 2.16
CA GLY A 83 -3.73 7.01 3.06
C GLY A 83 -4.44 8.35 2.84
N SER A 84 -3.95 9.39 3.51
CA SER A 84 -4.53 10.74 3.40
C SER A 84 -4.51 11.30 1.98
N ALA A 85 -5.62 11.90 1.56
CA ALA A 85 -5.73 12.67 0.32
C ALA A 85 -4.73 13.85 0.29
N ASP A 86 -4.42 14.43 1.45
CA ASP A 86 -3.45 15.52 1.57
C ASP A 86 -2.04 15.09 1.14
N ARG A 87 -1.66 13.81 1.27
CA ARG A 87 -0.38 13.35 0.72
C ARG A 87 -0.31 13.53 -0.80
N TYR A 88 -1.43 13.37 -1.49
CA TYR A 88 -1.50 13.56 -2.94
C TYR A 88 -1.55 15.04 -3.30
N LEU A 89 -2.35 15.84 -2.58
CA LEU A 89 -2.41 17.28 -2.75
C LEU A 89 -1.05 17.94 -2.50
N ALA A 90 -0.29 17.46 -1.52
CA ALA A 90 1.06 17.93 -1.24
C ALA A 90 1.99 17.73 -2.44
N ARG A 91 1.93 16.56 -3.08
CA ARG A 91 2.74 16.23 -4.25
C ARG A 91 2.32 17.03 -5.49
N ILE A 92 1.03 17.28 -5.65
CA ILE A 92 0.50 18.14 -6.73
C ILE A 92 1.00 19.58 -6.51
N ALA A 93 0.86 20.12 -5.30
CA ALA A 93 1.35 21.44 -4.96
C ALA A 93 2.86 21.58 -5.19
N ALA A 94 3.66 20.58 -4.77
CA ALA A 94 5.09 20.53 -5.01
C ALA A 94 5.43 20.55 -6.51
N LEU A 95 4.72 19.75 -7.32
CA LEU A 95 4.91 19.72 -8.77
C LEU A 95 4.55 21.07 -9.43
N CYS A 96 3.56 21.76 -8.90
CA CYS A 96 3.16 23.10 -9.35
C CYS A 96 4.04 24.23 -8.82
N GLY A 97 5.09 23.93 -8.03
CA GLY A 97 5.97 24.94 -7.43
C GLY A 97 5.40 25.64 -6.19
N ASP A 98 4.24 25.22 -5.68
CA ASP A 98 3.67 25.72 -4.42
C ASP A 98 4.24 24.95 -3.22
N GLY A 99 5.46 25.32 -2.82
CA GLY A 99 6.14 24.68 -1.71
C GLY A 99 5.45 24.88 -0.36
N ALA A 100 4.82 26.05 -0.14
CA ALA A 100 4.08 26.33 1.08
C ALA A 100 2.80 25.49 1.18
N GLY A 101 2.09 25.31 0.07
CA GLY A 101 0.95 24.40 -0.04
C GLY A 101 1.34 22.95 0.17
N ALA A 102 2.45 22.52 -0.43
CA ALA A 102 2.98 21.17 -0.27
C ALA A 102 3.25 20.84 1.21
N GLU A 103 3.93 21.73 1.92
CA GLU A 103 4.27 21.52 3.33
C GLU A 103 3.03 21.48 4.24
N ARG A 104 2.05 22.36 4.02
CA ARG A 104 0.76 22.34 4.75
C ARG A 104 0.05 21.00 4.56
N HIS A 105 -0.03 20.50 3.33
CA HIS A 105 -0.70 19.23 3.04
C HIS A 105 0.08 18.03 3.58
N PHE A 106 1.42 18.02 3.55
CA PHE A 106 2.20 16.95 4.20
C PHE A 106 1.96 16.90 5.71
N ALA A 107 1.88 18.06 6.38
CA ALA A 107 1.56 18.13 7.80
C ALA A 107 0.15 17.58 8.10
N ALA A 108 -0.85 17.97 7.30
CA ALA A 108 -2.23 17.48 7.42
C ALA A 108 -2.31 15.96 7.19
N ALA A 109 -1.57 15.43 6.21
CA ALA A 109 -1.49 14.00 5.94
C ALA A 109 -0.93 13.21 7.12
N LEU A 110 0.20 13.64 7.69
CA LEU A 110 0.80 13.00 8.87
C LEU A 110 -0.13 13.03 10.08
N ALA A 111 -0.83 14.14 10.31
CA ALA A 111 -1.79 14.24 11.40
C ALA A 111 -2.95 13.22 11.24
N MET A 112 -3.46 13.05 10.02
CA MET A 112 -4.49 12.05 9.72
C MET A 112 -3.96 10.62 9.86
N ASP A 113 -2.82 10.31 9.26
CA ASP A 113 -2.24 8.96 9.27
C ASP A 113 -1.90 8.51 10.71
N ARG A 114 -1.42 9.43 11.56
CA ARG A 114 -1.20 9.20 13.00
C ARG A 114 -2.50 8.98 13.76
N ARG A 115 -3.54 9.77 13.50
CA ARG A 115 -4.87 9.58 14.09
C ARG A 115 -5.49 8.23 13.73
N MET A 116 -5.17 7.70 12.54
CA MET A 116 -5.57 6.37 12.11
C MET A 116 -4.71 5.24 12.69
N GLY A 117 -3.57 5.54 13.31
CA GLY A 117 -2.61 4.52 13.76
C GLY A 117 -1.96 3.73 12.62
N SER A 118 -1.98 4.25 11.39
CA SER A 118 -1.50 3.51 10.22
C SER A 118 -0.01 3.72 10.00
N VAL A 119 0.80 2.82 10.57
CA VAL A 119 2.28 2.83 10.38
C VAL A 119 2.65 2.83 8.89
N VAL A 120 1.95 2.03 8.08
CA VAL A 120 2.18 1.96 6.62
C VAL A 120 2.00 3.32 5.94
N HIS A 121 0.97 4.09 6.31
CA HIS A 121 0.73 5.41 5.72
C HIS A 121 1.62 6.50 6.30
N ILE A 122 1.93 6.45 7.60
CA ILE A 122 2.89 7.36 8.24
C ILE A 122 4.24 7.27 7.52
N ASN A 123 4.77 6.05 7.33
CA ASN A 123 6.05 5.81 6.67
C ASN A 123 6.07 6.35 5.23
N GLU A 124 5.01 6.09 4.46
CA GLU A 124 4.90 6.59 3.08
C GLU A 124 4.80 8.12 3.06
N THR A 125 4.09 8.76 3.99
CA THR A 125 3.97 10.22 4.05
C THR A 125 5.30 10.88 4.46
N LEU A 126 6.00 10.34 5.46
CA LEU A 126 7.33 10.82 5.87
C LEU A 126 8.34 10.73 4.72
N ALA A 127 8.37 9.60 4.01
CA ALA A 127 9.27 9.40 2.88
C ALA A 127 9.01 10.39 1.73
N ARG A 128 7.74 10.65 1.40
CA ARG A 128 7.38 11.62 0.36
C ARG A 128 7.73 13.05 0.76
N ARG A 129 7.56 13.40 2.03
CA ARG A 129 7.96 14.71 2.55
C ARG A 129 9.48 14.88 2.57
N ALA A 130 10.23 13.83 2.92
CA ALA A 130 11.69 13.83 2.85
C ALA A 130 12.20 14.11 1.43
N LEU A 131 11.64 13.43 0.43
CA LEU A 131 11.98 13.69 -0.98
C LEU A 131 11.65 15.12 -1.41
N PHE A 132 10.52 15.65 -0.95
CA PHE A 132 10.14 17.03 -1.22
C PHE A 132 11.12 18.02 -0.58
N ALA A 133 11.46 17.86 0.71
CA ALA A 133 12.47 18.68 1.38
C ALA A 133 13.82 18.63 0.65
N ALA A 134 14.27 17.44 0.25
CA ALA A 134 15.51 17.27 -0.51
C ALA A 134 15.47 18.02 -1.85
N SER A 135 14.33 18.01 -2.56
CA SER A 135 14.17 18.74 -3.82
C SER A 135 14.26 20.27 -3.67
N LEU A 136 13.98 20.79 -2.47
CA LEU A 136 14.14 22.19 -2.12
C LEU A 136 15.53 22.50 -1.54
N GLY A 137 16.45 21.54 -1.49
CA GLY A 137 17.75 21.67 -0.83
C GLY A 137 17.66 21.82 0.69
N GLN A 138 16.53 21.45 1.29
CA GLN A 138 16.31 21.48 2.72
C GLN A 138 16.77 20.17 3.38
N ASP A 139 16.97 20.20 4.70
CA ASP A 139 17.32 19.00 5.45
C ASP A 139 16.17 17.98 5.42
N ALA A 140 16.39 16.89 4.70
CA ALA A 140 15.48 15.76 4.57
C ALA A 140 15.87 14.56 5.44
N ARG A 141 17.06 14.61 6.06
CA ARG A 141 17.71 13.44 6.64
C ARG A 141 16.91 12.88 7.79
N SER A 142 16.48 13.73 8.73
CA SER A 142 15.67 13.30 9.88
C SER A 142 14.37 12.62 9.45
N LEU A 143 13.67 13.16 8.44
CA LEU A 143 12.43 12.57 7.93
C LEU A 143 12.68 11.22 7.24
N ALA A 144 13.78 11.12 6.49
CA ALA A 144 14.18 9.90 5.82
C ALA A 144 14.61 8.81 6.82
N GLU A 145 15.35 9.15 7.88
CA GLU A 145 15.76 8.21 8.94
C GLU A 145 14.54 7.66 9.69
N GLU A 146 13.58 8.54 10.07
CA GLU A 146 12.33 8.13 10.71
C GLU A 146 11.53 7.17 9.81
N ALA A 147 11.33 7.54 8.55
CA ALA A 147 10.62 6.71 7.57
C ALA A 147 11.31 5.36 7.36
N ARG A 148 12.65 5.35 7.21
CA ARG A 148 13.43 4.14 6.97
C ARG A 148 13.35 3.18 8.14
N ALA A 149 13.56 3.66 9.37
CA ALA A 149 13.57 2.82 10.56
C ALA A 149 12.21 2.13 10.75
N ALA A 150 11.13 2.91 10.68
CA ALA A 150 9.77 2.39 10.84
C ALA A 150 9.35 1.48 9.69
N ALA A 151 9.74 1.78 8.44
CA ALA A 151 9.47 0.93 7.28
C ALA A 151 10.25 -0.39 7.35
N GLY A 152 11.52 -0.34 7.76
CA GLY A 152 12.37 -1.52 7.93
C GLY A 152 11.81 -2.49 8.98
N ALA A 153 11.32 -1.97 10.11
CA ALA A 153 10.74 -2.78 11.18
C ALA A 153 9.53 -3.63 10.74
N ILE A 154 8.79 -3.20 9.72
CA ILE A 154 7.61 -3.91 9.20
C ILE A 154 7.81 -4.51 7.80
N GLY A 155 9.04 -4.46 7.26
CA GLY A 155 9.34 -4.98 5.92
C GLY A 155 8.70 -4.19 4.77
N GLN A 156 8.41 -2.90 4.94
CA GLN A 156 7.85 -2.03 3.91
C GLN A 156 8.93 -1.60 2.90
N ALA A 157 9.43 -2.57 2.11
CA ALA A 157 10.59 -2.44 1.23
C ALA A 157 10.49 -1.24 0.27
N ARG A 158 9.29 -0.92 -0.24
CA ARG A 158 9.10 0.22 -1.15
C ARG A 158 9.43 1.57 -0.52
N VAL A 159 9.18 1.76 0.77
CA VAL A 159 9.50 3.01 1.47
C VAL A 159 10.98 3.06 1.81
N VAL A 160 11.55 1.94 2.26
CA VAL A 160 12.99 1.75 2.44
C VAL A 160 13.75 2.16 1.18
N ASP A 161 13.46 1.53 0.04
CA ASP A 161 14.12 1.81 -1.24
C ASP A 161 13.97 3.28 -1.67
N LEU A 162 12.88 3.94 -1.26
CA LEU A 162 12.58 5.31 -1.62
C LEU A 162 13.45 6.34 -0.88
N VAL A 163 13.77 6.08 0.39
CA VAL A 163 14.52 7.03 1.24
C VAL A 163 16.00 6.70 1.37
N ASP A 164 16.43 5.48 1.01
CA ASP A 164 17.84 5.07 1.06
C ASP A 164 18.80 6.03 0.35
N PRO A 165 18.48 6.57 -0.84
CA PRO A 165 19.35 7.53 -1.51
C PRO A 165 19.51 8.86 -0.75
N LEU A 166 18.61 9.20 0.17
CA LEU A 166 18.71 10.41 0.99
C LEU A 166 19.58 10.21 2.25
N LEU A 167 19.90 8.96 2.59
CA LEU A 167 20.58 8.59 3.83
C LEU A 167 21.99 8.05 3.61
N THR A 168 22.26 7.55 2.41
CA THR A 168 23.62 7.25 2.00
C THR A 168 24.38 8.57 1.84
N PRO A 169 25.66 8.64 2.27
CA PRO A 169 26.51 9.79 1.99
C PRO A 169 26.47 10.15 0.51
N GLY A 170 26.68 11.44 0.20
CA GLY A 170 26.60 11.98 -1.17
C GLY A 170 27.39 11.17 -2.20
N PRO A 171 27.12 11.37 -3.49
CA PRO A 171 27.56 10.48 -4.55
C PRO A 171 29.06 10.21 -4.49
N VAL A 172 29.40 8.92 -4.37
CA VAL A 172 30.78 8.43 -4.35
C VAL A 172 31.24 8.11 -5.77
N GLY A 173 30.30 7.99 -6.72
CA GLY A 173 30.58 7.69 -8.13
C GLY A 173 30.26 8.85 -9.09
N PRO A 174 30.76 8.76 -10.34
CA PRO A 174 30.45 9.71 -11.41
C PRO A 174 28.93 9.79 -11.68
N ASP A 175 28.49 10.93 -12.22
CA ASP A 175 27.09 11.26 -12.52
C ASP A 175 26.08 11.07 -11.37
N GLY A 176 26.54 11.25 -10.12
CA GLY A 176 25.65 11.24 -8.97
C GLY A 176 25.21 9.83 -8.53
N LEU A 177 25.98 8.79 -8.89
CA LEU A 177 25.75 7.43 -8.44
C LEU A 177 26.07 7.29 -6.94
N THR A 178 25.14 6.67 -6.21
CA THR A 178 25.33 6.24 -4.81
C THR A 178 26.24 5.02 -4.73
N GLU A 179 26.84 4.74 -3.57
CA GLU A 179 27.64 3.53 -3.36
C GLU A 179 26.89 2.25 -3.76
N ARG A 180 25.61 2.17 -3.38
CA ARG A 180 24.75 1.03 -3.71
C ARG A 180 24.48 0.90 -5.21
N GLU A 181 24.32 2.02 -5.91
CA GLU A 181 24.18 2.00 -7.37
C GLU A 181 25.48 1.63 -8.06
N VAL A 182 26.64 2.04 -7.53
CA VAL A 182 27.96 1.59 -8.02
C VAL A 182 28.12 0.08 -7.84
N GLU A 183 27.73 -0.47 -6.68
CA GLU A 183 27.71 -1.93 -6.46
C GLU A 183 26.81 -2.66 -7.48
N VAL A 184 25.58 -2.17 -7.67
CA VAL A 184 24.65 -2.75 -8.64
C VAL A 184 25.18 -2.63 -10.06
N LEU A 185 25.81 -1.51 -10.42
CA LEU A 185 26.40 -1.25 -11.73
C LEU A 185 27.57 -2.20 -12.03
N ARG A 186 28.44 -2.49 -11.04
CA ARG A 186 29.51 -3.49 -11.16
C ARG A 186 28.97 -4.88 -11.46
N LEU A 187 28.02 -5.35 -10.64
CA LEU A 187 27.39 -6.66 -10.86
C LEU A 187 26.62 -6.73 -12.19
N LEU A 188 26.05 -5.60 -12.61
CA LEU A 188 25.41 -5.47 -13.90
C LEU A 188 26.40 -5.61 -15.06
N ALA A 189 27.58 -5.02 -14.93
CA ALA A 189 28.65 -5.08 -15.92
C ALA A 189 29.30 -6.47 -15.99
N GLU A 190 29.31 -7.22 -14.88
CA GLU A 190 29.64 -8.66 -14.84
C GLU A 190 28.60 -9.54 -15.56
N GLY A 191 27.47 -8.97 -16.01
CA GLY A 191 26.45 -9.68 -16.77
C GLY A 191 25.39 -10.38 -15.92
N LEU A 192 25.34 -10.14 -14.60
CA LEU A 192 24.32 -10.75 -13.74
C LEU A 192 22.92 -10.28 -14.13
N SER A 193 21.89 -11.08 -13.89
CA SER A 193 20.49 -10.64 -14.03
C SER A 193 20.02 -9.86 -12.80
N ASN A 194 18.91 -9.10 -12.88
CA ASN A 194 18.35 -8.43 -11.70
C ASN A 194 18.03 -9.42 -10.56
N ARG A 195 17.68 -10.66 -10.91
CA ARG A 195 17.47 -11.73 -9.93
C ARG A 195 18.77 -12.10 -9.23
N ALA A 196 19.83 -12.35 -10.00
CA ALA A 196 21.15 -12.70 -9.44
C ALA A 196 21.76 -11.54 -8.64
N ILE A 197 21.56 -10.29 -9.08
CA ILE A 197 21.94 -9.09 -8.30
C ILE A 197 21.17 -9.06 -6.98
N GLY A 198 19.86 -9.31 -7.02
CA GLY A 198 19.03 -9.38 -5.81
C GLY A 198 19.54 -10.44 -4.84
N GLU A 199 19.82 -11.64 -5.33
CA GLU A 199 20.37 -12.74 -4.54
C GLU A 199 21.74 -12.38 -3.93
N ARG A 200 22.64 -11.76 -4.71
CA ARG A 200 24.00 -11.41 -4.24
C ARG A 200 24.04 -10.24 -3.26
N LEU A 201 23.13 -9.28 -3.41
CA LEU A 201 23.04 -8.10 -2.54
C LEU A 201 22.03 -8.24 -1.40
N PHE A 202 21.40 -9.42 -1.27
CA PHE A 202 20.32 -9.71 -0.31
C PHE A 202 19.14 -8.72 -0.40
N ILE A 203 18.72 -8.39 -1.62
CA ILE A 203 17.56 -7.53 -1.92
C ILE A 203 16.59 -8.21 -2.88
N SER A 204 15.36 -7.68 -2.98
CA SER A 204 14.38 -8.24 -3.92
C SER A 204 14.79 -8.00 -5.38
N THR A 205 14.41 -8.90 -6.29
CA THR A 205 14.57 -8.72 -7.74
C THR A 205 13.99 -7.39 -8.24
N ASN A 206 12.89 -6.93 -7.61
CA ASN A 206 12.24 -5.67 -7.96
C ASN A 206 13.07 -4.46 -7.49
N THR A 207 13.65 -4.54 -6.30
CA THR A 207 14.59 -3.52 -5.77
C THR A 207 15.82 -3.42 -6.67
N ALA A 208 16.41 -4.55 -7.07
CA ALA A 208 17.50 -4.58 -8.04
C ALA A 208 17.09 -3.93 -9.38
N ALA A 209 15.89 -4.22 -9.90
CA ALA A 209 15.38 -3.62 -11.12
C ALA A 209 15.20 -2.09 -11.01
N ASN A 210 14.78 -1.59 -9.84
CA ASN A 210 14.67 -0.16 -9.58
C ASN A 210 16.04 0.52 -9.55
N HIS A 211 17.04 -0.09 -8.89
CA HIS A 211 18.42 0.42 -8.94
C HIS A 211 18.94 0.50 -10.38
N VAL A 212 18.73 -0.55 -11.19
CA VAL A 212 19.13 -0.55 -12.60
C VAL A 212 18.45 0.58 -13.38
N ARG A 213 17.15 0.82 -13.15
CA ARG A 213 16.44 1.94 -13.78
C ARG A 213 17.07 3.29 -13.40
N ASN A 214 17.36 3.50 -12.12
CA ASN A 214 17.97 4.74 -11.65
C ASN A 214 19.37 4.96 -12.25
N ILE A 215 20.17 3.90 -12.34
CA ILE A 215 21.48 3.92 -12.98
C ILE A 215 21.36 4.38 -14.44
N LEU A 216 20.46 3.78 -15.24
CA LEU A 216 20.27 4.17 -16.64
C LEU A 216 19.91 5.66 -16.79
N VAL A 217 19.08 6.18 -15.88
CA VAL A 217 18.70 7.60 -15.88
C VAL A 217 19.90 8.49 -15.52
N LYS A 218 20.67 8.12 -14.49
CA LYS A 218 21.81 8.92 -14.02
C LYS A 218 22.98 8.92 -15.00
N THR A 219 23.29 7.78 -15.62
CA THR A 219 24.41 7.63 -16.55
C THR A 219 24.05 8.01 -17.99
N GLY A 220 22.77 8.27 -18.28
CA GLY A 220 22.28 8.51 -19.64
C GLY A 220 22.31 7.28 -20.55
N ALA A 221 22.58 6.08 -20.01
CA ALA A 221 22.60 4.84 -20.77
C ALA A 221 21.18 4.43 -21.21
N ALA A 222 21.00 4.14 -22.50
CA ALA A 222 19.70 3.70 -23.04
C ALA A 222 19.38 2.24 -22.72
N ASN A 223 20.39 1.43 -22.37
CA ASN A 223 20.21 0.02 -22.06
C ASN A 223 21.31 -0.52 -21.13
N ARG A 224 21.12 -1.76 -20.67
CA ARG A 224 22.04 -2.46 -19.78
C ARG A 224 23.46 -2.56 -20.35
N THR A 225 23.59 -2.82 -21.64
CA THR A 225 24.90 -2.94 -22.30
C THR A 225 25.65 -1.61 -22.27
N GLN A 226 24.96 -0.50 -22.54
CA GLN A 226 25.55 0.83 -22.43
C GLN A 226 25.91 1.20 -20.99
N ALA A 227 25.12 0.79 -20.00
CA ALA A 227 25.49 0.96 -18.60
C ALA A 227 26.74 0.14 -18.22
N ALA A 228 26.88 -1.08 -18.75
CA ALA A 228 28.09 -1.88 -18.55
C ALA A 228 29.34 -1.20 -19.17
N MET A 229 29.20 -0.62 -20.37
CA MET A 229 30.27 0.18 -20.99
C MET A 229 30.62 1.41 -20.17
N TYR A 230 29.61 2.15 -19.70
CA TYR A 230 29.80 3.29 -18.81
C TYR A 230 30.63 2.93 -17.58
N ALA A 231 30.37 1.76 -16.96
CA ALA A 231 31.13 1.28 -15.81
C ALA A 231 32.61 1.03 -16.15
N ALA A 232 32.91 0.54 -17.35
CA ALA A 232 34.28 0.36 -17.83
C ALA A 232 34.98 1.69 -18.10
N ASP A 233 34.30 2.61 -18.79
CA ASP A 233 34.83 3.93 -19.17
C ASP A 233 35.18 4.80 -17.96
N HIS A 234 34.49 4.57 -16.84
CA HIS A 234 34.69 5.31 -15.59
C HIS A 234 35.52 4.52 -14.55
N GLU A 235 36.20 3.45 -14.97
CA GLU A 235 37.06 2.62 -14.11
C GLU A 235 36.33 2.10 -12.85
N LEU A 236 35.03 1.85 -12.96
CA LEU A 236 34.21 1.35 -11.86
C LEU A 236 34.24 -0.18 -11.76
N LEU A 237 34.81 -0.87 -12.76
CA LEU A 237 35.07 -2.30 -12.72
C LEU A 237 36.31 -2.55 -11.86
N GLY A 238 36.14 -3.36 -10.80
CA GLY A 238 37.24 -3.74 -9.90
C GLY A 238 38.20 -4.74 -10.52
#